data_AF-A0A522N1P3-F1
#
_entry.id   AF-A0A522N1P3-F1
#
_cell.length_a   1.000
_cell.length_b   1.000
_cell.length_c   1.000
_cell.angle_alpha   90.00
_cell.angle_beta   90.00
_cell.angle_gamma   90.00
#
_symmetry.space_group_name_H-M   'P 1'
#
loop_
_entity.id
_entity.type
_entity.pdbx_description
1 polymer ?
#
loop_
_entity_poly.entity_id
_entity_poly.type
_entity_poly.pdbx_seq_one_letter_code
_entity_poly.pdbx_strand_id
1 'polypeptide(L)'
;MRWKRTGVPASPRAWTTTSPSLWTSCSCAKCCSAGCRRRTVRLASGCAFDEERLRELFGEDERELAVFLRFALESIREVVARLTGAVARRDGAGVRALAHELKGACANAGAPVLAGLGARVEQAGSARSWTLAERLLEELQDALADGECYVADLTRHG
;
A
#
# COMPACT_ATOMS: atom_id res chain seq x y z
N MET A 1 -54.20 28.79 48.38
CA MET A 1 -53.24 28.24 49.37
C MET A 1 -51.87 28.15 48.70
N ARG A 2 -50.94 29.05 49.05
CA ARG A 2 -49.76 28.83 49.92
C ARG A 2 -48.56 28.19 49.18
N TRP A 3 -47.62 29.04 48.71
CA TRP A 3 -46.19 29.12 49.09
C TRP A 3 -45.51 27.76 49.48
N LYS A 4 -44.34 27.32 49.00
CA LYS A 4 -42.99 27.96 49.00
C LYS A 4 -41.95 27.15 48.21
N ARG A 5 -40.90 27.87 47.79
CA ARG A 5 -39.53 27.39 47.51
C ARG A 5 -38.87 26.77 48.74
N THR A 6 -38.05 25.73 48.54
CA THR A 6 -36.80 25.39 49.26
C THR A 6 -36.11 24.33 48.37
N GLY A 7 -34.81 24.28 48.08
CA GLY A 7 -33.62 25.05 48.37
C GLY A 7 -32.47 24.43 47.56
N VAL A 8 -31.51 25.25 47.14
CA VAL A 8 -30.16 24.89 46.64
C VAL A 8 -29.22 25.46 47.73
N PRO A 9 -28.02 24.93 48.10
CA PRO A 9 -26.99 24.28 47.27
C PRO A 9 -26.22 23.10 47.93
N ALA A 10 -25.36 22.40 47.16
CA ALA A 10 -23.94 22.18 47.50
C ALA A 10 -23.25 21.12 46.61
N SER A 11 -22.30 21.61 45.82
CA SER A 11 -20.93 21.08 45.67
C SER A 11 -20.67 19.79 44.83
N PRO A 12 -19.56 19.77 44.07
CA PRO A 12 -19.34 18.88 42.94
C PRO A 12 -18.53 17.64 43.33
N ARG A 13 -18.94 16.46 42.85
CA ARG A 13 -18.06 15.29 42.85
C ARG A 13 -17.23 15.28 41.56
N ALA A 14 -15.96 15.61 41.77
CA ALA A 14 -14.85 15.52 40.85
C ALA A 14 -14.81 14.16 40.12
N TRP A 15 -14.76 14.20 38.80
CA TRP A 15 -14.19 13.14 37.98
C TRP A 15 -12.81 13.61 37.54
N THR A 16 -11.82 13.44 38.41
CA THR A 16 -10.41 13.48 38.01
C THR A 16 -10.03 12.07 37.57
N THR A 17 -10.09 11.82 36.27
CA THR A 17 -9.26 10.78 35.64
C THR A 17 -8.20 11.50 34.82
N THR A 18 -7.16 11.94 35.52
CA THR A 18 -5.87 12.28 34.95
C THR A 18 -5.25 10.97 34.45
N SER A 19 -5.35 10.71 33.15
CA SER A 19 -4.50 9.71 32.50
C SER A 19 -3.34 10.45 31.84
N PRO A 20 -2.10 10.28 32.31
CA PRO A 20 -0.94 10.84 31.63
C PRO A 20 -0.75 10.07 30.33
N SER A 21 -1.04 10.70 29.20
CA SER A 21 -0.55 10.24 27.91
C SER A 21 0.97 10.32 27.95
N LEU A 22 1.59 9.18 28.22
CA LEU A 22 2.99 8.91 28.03
C LEU A 22 3.31 9.03 26.53
N TRP A 23 3.50 10.26 26.07
CA TRP A 23 4.35 10.54 24.92
C TRP A 23 5.80 10.41 25.39
N THR A 24 6.23 9.17 25.55
CA THR A 24 7.65 8.87 25.67
C THR A 24 8.18 8.70 24.26
N SER A 25 9.11 9.58 23.92
CA SER A 25 9.89 9.57 22.70
C SER A 25 10.39 8.17 22.36
N CYS A 26 10.07 7.70 21.15
CA CYS A 26 10.84 6.61 20.57
C CYS A 26 12.13 7.22 20.02
N SER A 27 13.18 7.17 20.84
CA SER A 27 14.55 7.51 20.47
C SER A 27 15.08 6.42 19.53
N CYS A 28 14.76 6.52 18.24
CA CYS A 28 15.50 5.84 17.19
C CYS A 28 16.03 6.90 16.22
N ALA A 29 17.12 7.55 16.64
CA ALA A 29 17.74 8.68 15.96
C ALA A 29 18.51 8.28 14.67
N LYS A 30 18.12 7.22 13.95
CA LYS A 30 18.85 6.74 12.76
C LYS A 30 18.04 6.49 11.48
N CYS A 31 16.74 6.79 11.45
CA CYS A 31 15.98 6.83 10.18
C CYS A 31 15.51 8.24 9.76
N CYS A 32 15.90 9.28 10.50
CA CYS A 32 15.53 10.66 10.19
C CYS A 32 16.63 11.39 9.41
N SER A 33 16.61 11.29 8.09
CA SER A 33 17.21 12.36 7.25
C SER A 33 16.51 12.64 5.93
N ALA A 34 15.37 12.01 5.61
CA ALA A 34 14.52 12.48 4.52
C ALA A 34 13.06 12.04 4.67
N GLY A 35 12.30 12.71 5.54
CA GLY A 35 10.87 12.95 5.30
C GLY A 35 9.94 11.76 5.00
N CYS A 36 10.11 10.58 5.62
CA CYS A 36 9.12 9.51 5.48
C CYS A 36 7.92 9.76 6.40
N ARG A 37 7.06 10.71 5.98
CA ARG A 37 5.67 10.84 6.44
C ARG A 37 4.70 10.12 5.49
N ARG A 38 5.14 9.04 4.81
CA ARG A 38 4.19 8.08 4.25
C ARG A 38 3.80 7.14 5.38
N ARG A 39 2.64 7.45 5.94
CA ARG A 39 1.76 6.53 6.65
C ARG A 39 1.98 5.14 6.07
N THR A 40 2.69 4.29 6.81
CA THR A 40 2.75 2.87 6.54
C THR A 40 1.31 2.40 6.61
N VAL A 41 0.66 2.32 5.45
CA VAL A 41 -0.39 1.34 5.26
C VAL A 41 0.35 0.04 5.46
N ARG A 42 0.32 -0.44 6.71
CA ARG A 42 0.69 -1.79 7.05
C ARG A 42 -0.30 -2.62 6.21
N LEU A 43 0.13 -3.03 5.02
CA LEU A 43 -0.50 -4.14 4.32
C LEU A 43 -0.36 -5.30 5.29
N ALA A 44 -1.42 -5.54 6.04
CA ALA A 44 -1.50 -6.66 6.94
C ALA A 44 -1.45 -7.89 6.04
N SER A 45 -0.27 -8.53 6.03
CA SER A 45 0.11 -9.75 5.33
C SER A 45 0.80 -9.55 3.97
N GLY A 46 2.11 -9.84 3.96
CA GLY A 46 2.93 -10.14 2.79
C GLY A 46 3.52 -8.90 2.13
N CYS A 47 4.83 -8.92 1.90
CA CYS A 47 5.47 -8.04 0.93
C CYS A 47 4.73 -8.14 -0.43
N ALA A 48 4.96 -7.19 -1.35
CA ALA A 48 4.36 -7.23 -2.68
C ALA A 48 4.61 -8.57 -3.44
N PHE A 49 5.55 -9.37 -2.94
CA PHE A 49 6.05 -10.61 -3.49
C PHE A 49 5.73 -11.85 -2.64
N ASP A 50 5.75 -13.01 -3.28
CA ASP A 50 5.65 -14.33 -2.65
C ASP A 50 7.06 -14.81 -2.30
N GLU A 51 7.48 -14.60 -1.05
CA GLU A 51 8.84 -14.96 -0.61
C GLU A 51 9.13 -16.45 -0.67
N GLU A 52 8.14 -17.31 -0.45
CA GLU A 52 8.30 -18.76 -0.53
C GLU A 52 8.66 -19.16 -1.96
N ARG A 53 7.86 -18.69 -2.92
CA ARG A 53 8.10 -18.94 -4.35
C ARG A 53 9.42 -18.34 -4.84
N LEU A 54 9.77 -17.14 -4.42
CA LEU A 54 11.04 -16.53 -4.80
C LEU A 54 12.23 -17.30 -4.26
N ARG A 55 12.14 -17.83 -3.04
CA ARG A 55 13.17 -18.69 -2.43
C ARG A 55 13.29 -20.04 -3.15
N GLU A 56 12.19 -20.62 -3.63
CA GLU A 56 12.25 -21.84 -4.44
C GLU A 56 12.99 -21.63 -5.77
N LEU A 57 12.87 -20.44 -6.36
CA LEU A 57 13.47 -20.11 -7.67
C LEU A 57 14.93 -19.68 -7.55
N PHE A 58 15.28 -18.89 -6.54
CA PHE A 58 16.60 -18.23 -6.42
C PHE A 58 17.42 -18.73 -5.22
N GLY A 59 16.86 -19.57 -4.35
CA GLY A 59 17.55 -20.08 -3.17
C GLY A 59 17.94 -18.97 -2.19
N GLU A 60 19.21 -18.96 -1.78
CA GLU A 60 19.80 -17.95 -0.90
C GLU A 60 20.57 -16.85 -1.67
N ASP A 61 20.53 -16.83 -3.02
CA ASP A 61 21.20 -15.80 -3.82
C ASP A 61 20.36 -14.52 -3.89
N GLU A 62 20.46 -13.71 -2.84
CA GLU A 62 19.75 -12.42 -2.75
C GLU A 62 20.18 -11.43 -3.85
N ARG A 63 21.39 -11.57 -4.41
CA ARG A 63 21.89 -10.67 -5.45
C ARG A 63 21.24 -10.98 -6.80
N GLU A 64 21.18 -12.25 -7.17
CA GLU A 64 20.49 -12.68 -8.37
C GLU A 64 18.99 -12.37 -8.30
N LEU A 65 18.37 -12.64 -7.13
CA LEU A 65 16.98 -12.26 -6.87
C LEU A 65 16.76 -10.75 -7.05
N ALA A 66 17.61 -9.91 -6.46
CA ALA A 66 17.48 -8.47 -6.57
C ALA A 66 17.66 -7.98 -8.02
N VAL A 67 18.55 -8.58 -8.81
CA VAL A 67 18.70 -8.28 -10.24
C VAL A 67 17.41 -8.61 -10.98
N PHE A 68 16.89 -9.82 -10.81
CA PHE A 68 15.65 -10.27 -11.44
C PHE A 68 14.47 -9.35 -11.09
N LEU A 69 14.26 -9.07 -9.81
CA LEU A 69 13.14 -8.25 -9.35
C LEU A 69 13.24 -6.80 -9.85
N ARG A 70 14.45 -6.22 -9.97
CA ARG A 70 14.61 -4.90 -10.60
C ARG A 70 14.10 -4.88 -12.04
N PHE A 71 14.50 -5.86 -12.85
CA PHE A 71 14.05 -5.96 -14.24
C PHE A 71 12.53 -6.18 -14.33
N ALA A 72 11.99 -7.04 -13.47
CA ALA A 72 10.55 -7.27 -13.42
C ALA A 72 9.77 -6.00 -13.04
N LEU A 73 10.21 -5.28 -12.01
CA LEU A 73 9.58 -4.04 -11.55
C LEU A 73 9.67 -2.93 -12.60
N GLU A 74 10.78 -2.81 -13.32
CA GLU A 74 10.93 -1.85 -14.42
C GLU A 74 9.91 -2.12 -15.53
N SER A 75 9.78 -3.38 -15.96
CA SER A 75 8.79 -3.77 -16.96
C SER A 75 7.35 -3.52 -16.48
N ILE A 76 7.05 -3.87 -15.23
CA ILE A 76 5.74 -3.60 -14.61
C ILE A 76 5.44 -2.10 -14.61
N ARG A 77 6.41 -1.26 -14.24
CA ARG A 77 6.27 0.20 -14.20
C ARG A 77 5.90 0.78 -15.57
N GLU A 78 6.51 0.30 -16.64
CA GLU A 78 6.17 0.73 -18.00
C GLU A 78 4.71 0.40 -18.36
N VAL A 79 4.25 -0.80 -18.01
CA VAL A 79 2.85 -1.21 -18.22
C VAL A 79 1.90 -0.34 -17.39
N VAL A 80 2.23 -0.07 -16.12
CA VAL A 80 1.43 0.81 -15.24
C VAL A 80 1.34 2.23 -15.79
N ALA A 81 2.42 2.78 -16.35
CA ALA A 81 2.40 4.09 -16.99
C ALA A 81 1.45 4.13 -18.20
N ARG A 82 1.52 3.12 -19.08
CA ARG A 82 0.59 2.96 -20.21
C ARG A 82 -0.86 2.81 -19.74
N LEU A 83 -1.09 2.02 -18.69
CA LEU A 83 -2.41 1.75 -18.11
C LEU A 83 -3.01 3.01 -17.51
N THR A 84 -2.22 3.82 -16.82
CA THR A 84 -2.62 5.15 -16.32
C THR A 84 -3.13 6.04 -17.45
N GLY A 85 -2.42 6.07 -18.57
CA GLY A 85 -2.85 6.81 -19.77
C GLY A 85 -4.17 6.28 -20.36
N ALA A 86 -4.37 4.96 -20.39
CA ALA A 86 -5.61 4.35 -20.89
C ALA A 86 -6.81 4.67 -19.98
N VAL A 87 -6.64 4.64 -18.66
CA VAL A 87 -7.69 5.03 -17.70
C VAL A 87 -8.04 6.51 -17.84
N ALA A 88 -7.04 7.39 -17.96
CA ALA A 88 -7.26 8.83 -18.15
C ALA A 88 -8.07 9.14 -19.43
N ARG A 89 -7.87 8.36 -20.50
CA ARG A 89 -8.65 8.45 -21.75
C ARG A 89 -9.98 7.70 -21.70
N ARG A 90 -10.29 7.00 -20.61
CA ARG A 90 -11.46 6.12 -20.45
C ARG A 90 -11.56 5.06 -21.56
N ASP A 91 -10.41 4.56 -22.00
CA ASP A 91 -10.30 3.54 -23.02
C ASP A 91 -10.46 2.14 -22.41
N GLY A 92 -11.70 1.66 -22.32
CA GLY A 92 -11.98 0.37 -21.68
C GLY A 92 -11.29 -0.83 -22.34
N ALA A 93 -11.12 -0.80 -23.67
CA ALA A 93 -10.44 -1.86 -24.38
C ALA A 93 -8.93 -1.85 -24.10
N GLY A 94 -8.30 -0.67 -24.14
CA GLY A 94 -6.91 -0.47 -23.77
C GLY A 94 -6.63 -0.83 -22.31
N VAL A 95 -7.50 -0.40 -21.38
CA VAL A 95 -7.39 -0.74 -19.95
C VAL A 95 -7.45 -2.25 -19.75
N ARG A 96 -8.40 -2.95 -20.37
CA ARG A 96 -8.51 -4.41 -20.25
C ARG A 96 -7.25 -5.12 -20.76
N ALA A 97 -6.77 -4.75 -21.95
CA ALA A 97 -5.58 -5.37 -22.54
C ALA A 97 -4.33 -5.16 -21.68
N LEU A 98 -4.09 -3.92 -21.26
CA LEU A 98 -2.92 -3.56 -20.44
C LEU A 98 -3.00 -4.16 -19.02
N ALA A 99 -4.19 -4.19 -18.41
CA ALA A 99 -4.38 -4.82 -17.10
C ALA A 99 -4.21 -6.34 -17.15
N HIS A 100 -4.59 -6.97 -18.27
CA HIS A 100 -4.35 -8.39 -18.50
C HIS A 100 -2.85 -8.70 -18.65
N GLU A 101 -2.13 -7.89 -19.43
CA GLU A 101 -0.67 -7.94 -19.59
C GLU A 101 0.03 -7.78 -18.23
N LEU A 102 -0.35 -6.74 -17.48
CA LEU A 102 0.15 -6.46 -16.13
C LEU A 102 -0.03 -7.65 -15.19
N LYS A 103 -1.25 -8.20 -15.11
CA LYS A 103 -1.57 -9.35 -14.26
C LYS A 103 -0.65 -10.54 -14.56
N GLY A 104 -0.43 -10.84 -15.84
CA GLY A 104 0.46 -11.92 -16.26
C GLY A 104 1.91 -11.65 -15.87
N ALA A 105 2.40 -10.45 -16.12
CA ALA A 105 3.76 -10.04 -15.74
C ALA A 105 3.99 -10.16 -14.22
N CYS A 106 3.07 -9.65 -13.41
CA CYS A 106 3.17 -9.71 -11.95
C CYS A 106 3.07 -11.15 -11.42
N ALA A 107 2.18 -11.98 -11.96
CA ALA A 107 2.06 -13.38 -11.53
C ALA A 107 3.33 -14.20 -11.83
N ASN A 108 3.99 -13.91 -12.96
CA ASN A 108 5.26 -14.53 -13.32
C ASN A 108 6.44 -14.03 -12.47
N ALA A 109 6.43 -12.75 -12.11
CA ALA A 109 7.42 -12.14 -11.23
C ALA A 109 7.27 -12.53 -9.74
N GLY A 110 6.28 -13.36 -9.40
CA GLY A 110 6.00 -13.72 -8.01
C GLY A 110 5.41 -12.56 -7.21
N ALA A 111 4.67 -11.64 -7.84
CA ALA A 111 4.05 -10.48 -7.20
C ALA A 111 2.51 -10.61 -7.13
N PRO A 112 1.97 -11.47 -6.23
CA PRO A 112 0.54 -11.80 -6.20
C PRO A 112 -0.35 -10.59 -5.87
N VAL A 113 0.13 -9.67 -5.04
CA VAL A 113 -0.61 -8.45 -4.68
C VAL A 113 -0.82 -7.57 -5.92
N LEU A 114 0.25 -7.31 -6.67
CA LEU A 114 0.19 -6.53 -7.91
C LEU A 114 -0.67 -7.24 -8.98
N ALA A 115 -0.55 -8.56 -9.10
CA ALA A 115 -1.38 -9.34 -10.01
C ALA A 115 -2.88 -9.24 -9.67
N GLY A 116 -3.22 -9.30 -8.39
CA GLY A 116 -4.60 -9.12 -7.90
C GLY A 116 -5.16 -7.73 -8.18
N LEU A 117 -4.35 -6.68 -7.99
CA LEU A 117 -4.72 -5.31 -8.34
C LEU A 117 -4.94 -5.16 -9.85
N GLY A 118 -4.04 -5.72 -10.68
CA GLY A 118 -4.20 -5.76 -12.13
C GLY A 118 -5.51 -6.42 -12.57
N ALA A 119 -5.88 -7.56 -11.97
CA ALA A 119 -7.16 -8.23 -12.23
C ALA A 119 -8.38 -7.36 -11.87
N ARG A 120 -8.31 -6.62 -10.75
CA ARG A 120 -9.39 -5.69 -10.35
C ARG A 120 -9.49 -4.51 -11.32
N VAL A 121 -8.37 -3.99 -11.84
CA VAL A 121 -8.37 -2.93 -12.86
C VAL A 121 -8.95 -3.45 -14.19
N GLU A 122 -8.61 -4.68 -14.60
CA GLU A 122 -9.16 -5.34 -15.79
C GLU A 122 -10.71 -5.40 -15.73
N GLN A 123 -11.24 -5.78 -14.56
CA GLN A 123 -12.68 -5.81 -14.29
C GLN A 123 -13.30 -4.41 -14.29
N ALA A 124 -12.66 -3.44 -13.62
CA ALA A 124 -13.15 -2.06 -13.57
C ALA A 124 -13.20 -1.40 -14.96
N GLY A 125 -12.20 -1.64 -15.81
CA GLY A 125 -12.17 -1.18 -17.20
C GLY A 125 -13.26 -1.82 -18.05
N SER A 126 -13.51 -3.12 -17.85
CA SER A 126 -14.59 -3.85 -18.53
C SER A 126 -15.98 -3.32 -18.14
N ALA A 127 -16.17 -3.01 -16.85
CA ALA A 127 -17.39 -2.40 -16.32
C ALA A 127 -17.49 -0.88 -16.55
N ARG A 128 -16.46 -0.25 -17.15
CA ARG A 128 -16.34 1.21 -17.33
C ARG A 128 -16.49 2.00 -16.02
N SER A 129 -16.08 1.40 -14.91
CA SER A 129 -16.10 2.02 -13.59
C SER A 129 -14.83 2.84 -13.37
N TRP A 130 -14.78 4.03 -13.95
CA TRP A 130 -13.55 4.85 -14.01
C TRP A 130 -13.06 5.30 -12.64
N THR A 131 -13.97 5.72 -11.76
CA THR A 131 -13.62 6.10 -10.38
C THR A 131 -13.00 4.94 -9.59
N LEU A 132 -13.47 3.70 -9.85
CA LEU A 132 -12.86 2.52 -9.26
C LEU A 132 -11.49 2.24 -9.89
N ALA A 133 -11.37 2.32 -11.22
CA ALA A 133 -10.11 2.11 -11.92
C ALA A 133 -9.03 3.12 -11.48
N GLU A 134 -9.38 4.39 -11.29
CA GLU A 134 -8.48 5.44 -10.76
C GLU A 134 -7.99 5.10 -9.35
N ARG A 135 -8.89 4.73 -8.43
CA ARG A 135 -8.50 4.32 -7.06
C ARG A 135 -7.62 3.07 -7.05
N LEU A 136 -7.92 2.10 -7.89
CA LEU A 136 -7.12 0.87 -8.01
C LEU A 136 -5.73 1.16 -8.60
N LEU A 137 -5.61 2.15 -9.49
CA LEU A 137 -4.31 2.58 -10.01
C LEU A 137 -3.46 3.23 -8.92
N GLU A 138 -4.06 4.03 -8.02
CA GLU A 138 -3.35 4.57 -6.85
C GLU A 138 -2.85 3.42 -5.94
N GLU A 139 -3.71 2.45 -5.62
CA GLU A 139 -3.33 1.25 -4.85
C GLU A 139 -2.18 0.47 -5.53
N LEU A 140 -2.24 0.35 -6.86
CA LEU A 140 -1.22 -0.34 -7.65
C LEU A 140 0.12 0.39 -7.66
N GLN A 141 0.11 1.72 -7.75
CA GLN A 141 1.33 2.54 -7.70
C GLN A 141 1.99 2.50 -6.33
N ASP A 142 1.20 2.53 -5.24
CA ASP A 142 1.72 2.39 -3.89
C ASP A 142 2.34 0.99 -3.69
N ALA A 143 1.65 -0.08 -4.11
CA ALA A 143 2.18 -1.44 -4.03
C ALA A 143 3.45 -1.63 -4.89
N LEU A 144 3.55 -0.94 -6.02
CA LEU A 144 4.76 -0.95 -6.85
C LEU A 144 5.94 -0.28 -6.13
N ALA A 145 5.70 0.87 -5.50
CA ALA A 145 6.71 1.57 -4.71
C ALA A 145 7.17 0.74 -3.50
N ASP A 146 6.27 -0.01 -2.85
CA ASP A 146 6.62 -0.94 -1.78
C ASP A 146 7.53 -2.06 -2.31
N GLY A 147 7.27 -2.59 -3.50
CA GLY A 147 8.12 -3.56 -4.17
C GLY A 147 9.52 -3.01 -4.51
N GLU A 148 9.60 -1.77 -4.99
CA GLU A 148 10.87 -1.08 -5.24
C GLU A 148 11.68 -0.89 -3.94
N CYS A 149 11.02 -0.56 -2.83
CA CYS A 149 11.67 -0.46 -1.51
C CYS A 149 12.23 -1.81 -1.05
N TYR A 150 11.45 -2.89 -1.20
CA TYR A 150 11.89 -4.24 -0.87
C TYR A 150 13.16 -4.63 -1.63
N VAL A 151 13.20 -4.39 -2.94
CA VAL A 151 14.38 -4.69 -3.76
C VAL A 151 15.58 -3.82 -3.39
N ALA A 152 15.36 -2.55 -3.04
CA ALA A 152 16.42 -1.69 -2.55
C ALA A 152 17.01 -2.20 -1.22
N ASP A 153 16.18 -2.75 -0.33
CA ASP A 153 16.64 -3.32 0.94
C ASP A 153 17.49 -4.59 0.73
N LEU A 154 17.09 -5.49 -0.19
CA LEU A 154 17.90 -6.66 -0.56
C LEU A 154 19.32 -6.26 -1.00
N THR A 155 19.44 -5.19 -1.80
CA THR A 155 20.76 -4.74 -2.29
C THR A 155 21.64 -4.06 -1.25
N ARG A 156 21.09 -3.65 -0.10
CA ARG A 156 21.88 -3.03 0.98
C ARG A 156 22.50 -4.06 1.93
N HIS A 157 21.96 -5.27 1.96
CA HIS A 157 22.33 -6.31 2.93
C HIS A 157 23.04 -7.53 2.30
N GLY A 158 22.95 -7.73 0.97
CA GLY A 158 23.70 -8.75 0.22
C GLY A 158 25.00 -8.25 -0.41
#